data_AF-W7C4U4-F1
#
_entry.id   AF-W7C4U4-F1
#
_cell.length_a   1.000
_cell.length_b   1.000
_cell.length_c   1.000
_cell.angle_alpha   90.00
_cell.angle_beta   90.00
_cell.angle_gamma   90.00
#
_symmetry.space_group_name_H-M   'P 1'
#
loop_
_entity.id
_entity.type
_entity.pdbx_description
1 polymer ?
#
loop_
_entity_poly.entity_id
_entity_poly.type
_entity_poly.pdbx_seq_one_letter_code
_entity_poly.pdbx_strand_id
1 'polypeptide(L)' 'MAQTRGSIMIRKSATLQKITLADPSMEQSKIVFLVPKVAGHKIKSKSPEATITTQGKNWRIQVNTAAKNGKSFHVTFGK' A
#
# COMPACT_ATOMS: atom_id res chain seq x y z
N MET A 1 9.46 -2.17 -3.74
CA MET A 1 10.06 -1.10 -4.57
C MET A 1 9.02 -0.01 -4.78
N ALA A 2 9.38 1.25 -4.52
CA ALA A 2 8.49 2.39 -4.80
C ALA A 2 8.49 2.68 -6.30
N GLN A 3 7.33 2.90 -6.91
CA GLN A 3 7.22 3.34 -8.31
C GLN A 3 6.96 4.86 -8.41
N THR A 4 6.58 5.49 -7.30
CA THR A 4 6.36 6.93 -7.17
C THR A 4 7.04 7.43 -5.91
N ARG A 5 7.17 8.76 -5.75
CA ARG A 5 7.59 9.37 -4.49
C ARG A 5 6.53 9.07 -3.42
N GLY A 6 6.93 8.97 -2.17
CA GLY A 6 6.01 8.74 -1.06
C GLY A 6 6.69 8.05 0.11
N SER A 7 5.94 7.87 1.20
CA SER A 7 6.40 7.12 2.36
C SER A 7 5.65 5.79 2.46
N ILE A 8 6.36 4.77 2.95
CA ILE A 8 5.79 3.45 3.20
C ILE A 8 6.32 2.90 4.53
N MET A 9 5.42 2.33 5.32
CA MET A 9 5.75 1.58 6.54
C MET A 9 5.11 0.21 6.44
N ILE A 10 5.87 -0.84 6.75
CA ILE A 10 5.40 -2.22 6.70
C ILE A 10 5.62 -2.86 8.08
N ARG A 11 4.52 -3.18 8.78
CA ARG A 11 4.55 -3.96 10.03
C ARG A 11 4.14 -5.40 9.73
N LYS A 12 4.99 -6.36 10.10
CA LYS A 12 4.75 -7.80 9.93
C LYS A 12 4.60 -8.49 11.29
N SER A 13 3.72 -9.48 11.33
CA SER A 13 3.63 -10.50 12.38
C SER A 13 3.52 -11.89 11.73
N ALA A 14 3.42 -12.95 12.54
CA ALA A 14 3.30 -14.32 12.03
C ALA A 14 2.04 -14.57 11.17
N THR A 15 1.01 -13.74 11.33
CA THR A 15 -0.31 -13.91 10.67
C THR A 15 -0.76 -12.69 9.89
N LEU A 16 -0.12 -11.53 10.08
CA LEU A 16 -0.56 -10.26 9.51
C LEU A 16 0.60 -9.47 8.89
N GLN A 17 0.26 -8.69 7.88
CA GLN A 17 1.12 -7.69 7.27
C GLN A 17 0.30 -6.42 7.05
N LYS A 18 0.55 -5.40 7.85
CA LYS A 18 -0.06 -4.06 7.72
C LYS A 18 0.90 -3.15 6.98
N ILE A 19 0.41 -2.50 5.94
CA ILE A 19 1.15 -1.57 5.11
C ILE A 19 0.47 -0.21 5.24
N THR A 20 1.24 0.81 5.59
CA THR A 20 0.79 2.20 5.66
C THR A 20 1.53 2.98 4.58
N LEU A 21 0.81 3.80 3.80
CA LEU A 21 1.36 4.59 2.69
C LEU A 21 0.89 6.04 2.83
N ALA A 22 1.72 6.99 2.44
CA ALA A 22 1.32 8.39 2.32
C ALA A 22 2.05 9.10 1.19
N ASP A 23 1.49 10.22 0.73
CA ASP A 23 2.16 11.22 -0.10
C ASP A 23 2.46 12.47 0.73
N PRO A 24 3.63 12.55 1.39
CA PRO A 24 3.99 13.73 2.17
C PRO A 24 4.16 15.00 1.34
N SER A 25 4.45 14.85 0.03
CA SER A 25 4.63 16.01 -0.86
C SER A 25 3.32 16.73 -1.13
N MET A 26 2.18 16.03 -1.03
CA MET A 26 0.85 16.56 -1.38
C MET A 26 0.73 17.03 -2.83
N GLU A 27 1.67 16.66 -3.70
CA GLU A 27 1.68 17.06 -5.11
C GLU A 27 1.03 16.01 -6.01
N GLN A 28 1.12 14.73 -5.63
CA GLN A 28 0.80 13.61 -6.50
C GLN A 28 -0.69 13.27 -6.43
N SER A 29 -1.30 12.97 -7.58
CA SER A 29 -2.68 12.47 -7.63
C SER A 29 -2.79 10.98 -7.32
N LYS A 30 -1.67 10.26 -7.30
CA LYS A 30 -1.58 8.86 -6.91
C LYS A 30 -0.17 8.49 -6.47
N ILE A 31 -0.08 7.48 -5.60
CA ILE A 31 1.17 6.81 -5.25
C ILE A 31 1.09 5.31 -5.52
N VAL A 32 2.21 4.69 -5.87
CA VAL A 32 2.29 3.26 -6.21
C VAL A 32 3.52 2.62 -5.60
N PHE A 33 3.29 1.51 -4.88
CA PHE A 33 4.33 0.69 -4.27
C PHE A 33 4.17 -0.79 -4.63
N LEU A 34 5.30 -1.44 -4.92
CA LEU A 34 5.40 -2.89 -5.05
C LEU A 34 5.86 -3.48 -3.73
N VAL A 35 5.04 -4.34 -3.15
CA VAL A 35 5.35 -5.05 -1.90
C VAL A 35 5.39 -6.54 -2.16
N PRO A 36 6.47 -7.26 -1.80
CA PRO A 36 6.56 -8.70 -2.00
C PRO A 36 5.38 -9.44 -1.38
N LYS A 37 4.82 -10.40 -2.13
CA LYS A 37 3.75 -11.26 -1.62
C LYS A 37 4.29 -12.19 -0.54
N VAL A 38 3.46 -12.43 0.47
CA VAL A 38 3.70 -13.47 1.47
C VAL A 38 2.77 -14.63 1.14
N ALA A 39 3.31 -15.85 1.05
CA ALA A 39 2.54 -17.04 0.70
C ALA A 39 1.38 -17.24 1.69
N GLY A 40 0.22 -17.61 1.17
CA GLY A 40 -1.02 -17.78 1.97
C GLY A 40 -1.71 -16.48 2.39
N HIS A 41 -1.07 -15.31 2.29
CA HIS A 41 -1.70 -14.07 2.71
C HIS A 41 -2.68 -13.53 1.65
N LYS A 42 -3.88 -13.13 2.09
CA LYS A 42 -4.91 -12.45 1.31
C LYS A 42 -5.24 -11.09 1.91
N ILE A 43 -5.90 -10.22 1.14
CA ILE A 43 -6.37 -8.91 1.64
C ILE A 43 -7.44 -9.15 2.72
N LYS A 44 -7.25 -8.55 3.89
CA LYS A 44 -8.23 -8.55 4.99
C LYS A 44 -8.98 -7.22 5.06
N SER A 45 -8.27 -6.10 4.88
CA SER A 45 -8.85 -4.76 4.87
C SER A 45 -7.99 -3.79 4.07
N LYS A 46 -8.59 -2.72 3.57
CA LYS A 46 -7.89 -1.62 2.87
C LYS A 46 -8.65 -0.31 3.01
N SER A 47 -7.94 0.81 2.95
CA SER A 47 -8.55 2.12 2.75
C SER A 47 -9.35 2.13 1.42
N PRO A 48 -10.49 2.83 1.35
CA PRO A 48 -11.30 2.92 0.12
C PRO A 48 -10.51 3.38 -1.11
N GLU A 49 -9.57 4.29 -0.91
CA GLU A 49 -8.73 4.91 -1.93
C GLU A 49 -7.63 3.98 -2.47
N ALA A 50 -7.42 2.82 -1.84
CA ALA A 50 -6.41 1.84 -2.23
C ALA A 50 -6.96 0.80 -3.22
N THR A 51 -6.22 0.55 -4.30
CA THR A 51 -6.45 -0.52 -5.28
C THR A 51 -5.26 -1.48 -5.27
N ILE A 52 -5.55 -2.78 -5.12
CA ILE A 52 -4.53 -3.82 -4.97
C ILE A 52 -4.60 -4.76 -6.16
N THR A 53 -3.50 -4.88 -6.87
CA THR A 53 -3.34 -5.77 -8.02
C THR A 53 -2.10 -6.65 -7.83
N THR A 54 -1.90 -7.61 -8.74
CA THR A 54 -0.69 -8.44 -8.77
C THR A 54 0.25 -7.95 -9.86
N GLN A 55 1.55 -7.84 -9.54
CA GLN A 55 2.60 -7.65 -10.53
C GLN A 55 3.76 -8.60 -10.23
N GLY A 56 3.82 -9.73 -10.96
CA GLY A 56 4.78 -10.81 -10.68
C GLY A 56 4.65 -11.33 -9.25
N LYS A 57 5.77 -11.39 -8.53
CA LYS A 57 5.84 -11.83 -7.12
C LYS A 57 5.44 -10.74 -6.10
N ASN A 58 4.88 -9.63 -6.55
CA ASN A 58 4.52 -8.48 -5.71
C ASN A 58 3.01 -8.20 -5.71
N TRP A 59 2.53 -7.67 -4.60
CA TRP A 59 1.34 -6.83 -4.55
C TRP A 59 1.69 -5.46 -5.11
N ARG A 60 0.96 -5.02 -6.13
CA ARG A 60 1.01 -3.64 -6.60
C ARG A 60 -0.10 -2.87 -5.90
N ILE A 61 0.31 -2.02 -4.96
CA ILE A 61 -0.56 -1.20 -4.13
C ILE A 61 -0.57 0.20 -4.72
N GLN A 62 -1.71 0.61 -5.26
CA GLN A 62 -1.94 1.95 -5.78
C GLN A 62 -2.92 2.68 -4.86
N VAL A 63 -2.62 3.92 -4.49
CA VAL A 63 -3.50 4.75 -3.67
C VAL A 63 -3.81 6.04 -4.44
N ASN A 64 -5.09 6.41 -4.49
CA ASN A 64 -5.52 7.71 -4.99
C ASN A 64 -5.26 8.78 -3.93
N THR A 65 -4.38 9.75 -4.25
CA THR A 65 -4.00 10.86 -3.38
C THR A 65 -4.43 12.21 -3.95
N ALA A 66 -5.40 12.22 -4.87
CA ALA A 66 -5.91 13.45 -5.51
C ALA A 66 -6.43 14.51 -4.53
N ALA A 67 -6.79 14.11 -3.30
CA ALA A 67 -7.14 15.04 -2.22
C ALA A 67 -5.96 15.87 -1.68
N LYS A 68 -4.71 15.50 -2.00
CA LYS A 68 -3.50 16.28 -1.71
C LYS A 68 -3.38 16.79 -0.27
N ASN A 69 -3.66 15.93 0.71
CA ASN A 69 -3.79 16.31 2.12
C ASN A 69 -2.79 15.59 3.05
N GLY A 70 -1.83 14.85 2.50
CA GLY A 70 -0.80 14.16 3.29
C GLY A 70 -1.31 13.01 4.17
N LYS A 71 -2.60 12.64 4.06
CA LYS A 71 -3.21 11.56 4.86
C LYS A 71 -2.48 10.24 4.62
N SER A 72 -2.45 9.42 5.68
CA SER A 72 -2.00 8.04 5.61
C SER A 72 -3.13 7.09 5.22
N PHE A 73 -2.80 6.13 4.35
CA PHE A 73 -3.67 5.07 3.87
C PHE A 73 -3.12 3.73 4.30
N HIS A 74 -3.95 2.69 4.38
CA HIS A 74 -3.55 1.41 4.92
C HIS A 74 -4.14 0.24 4.14
N VAL A 75 -3.36 -0.85 4.09
CA VAL A 75 -3.76 -2.14 3.55
C VAL A 75 -3.27 -3.22 4.51
N THR A 76 -4.16 -4.14 4.89
CA THR A 76 -3.82 -5.27 5.76
C THR A 76 -3.99 -6.57 4.99
N PHE A 77 -2.92 -7.36 4.96
CA PHE A 77 -2.92 -8.73 4.48
C PHE A 77 -2.81 -9.69 5.65
N GLY A 78 -3.42 -10.87 5.57
CA GLY A 78 -3.27 -11.93 6.56
C GLY A 78 -3.51 -13.31 5.96
N LYS A 79 -3.07 -14.36 6.66
CA LYS A 79 -3.33 -15.76 6.29
C LYS A 79 -4.83 -16.03 6.08
#